data_AF-A0A8T5TFC0-F1
#
_entry.id   AF-A0A8T5TFC0-F1
#
_cell.length_a   1.000
_cell.length_b   1.000
_cell.length_c   1.000
_cell.angle_alpha   90.00
_cell.angle_beta   90.00
_cell.angle_gamma   90.00
#
_symmetry.space_group_name_H-M   'P 1'
#
loop_
_entity.id
_entity.type
_entity.pdbx_description
1 polymer ?
#
loop_
_entity_poly.entity_id
_entity_poly.type
_entity_poly.pdbx_seq_one_letter_code
_entity_poly.pdbx_strand_id
1 'polypeptide(L)'
;MSTPEEVEPLILGLIKEYLKKKPFFSIEDIVEYISNRTRAKPYLNKNKIEKTIKDLIKKRQLIPGTKLMKNNIIEHPIRNEIYNHVKKNPSNINEIMRAINIGSNQALWHLSCLEKFEFTRSRNIENQRIIFMYDANPELDELYFYLKQETVKKIIEFMLDQNDMLKVSDISNSLKKNYNTIKKYLEILKKLQIVKIEKDKKRILFKLDRKRYDKFRESIFGD
;
A
#
# COMPACT_ATOMS: atom_id res chain seq x y z
N MET A 1 -39.01 -1.96 19.92
CA MET A 1 -38.59 -2.81 18.79
C MET A 1 -37.20 -2.34 18.39
N SER A 2 -36.15 -3.10 18.69
CA SER A 2 -34.78 -2.75 18.26
C SER A 2 -34.67 -2.91 16.74
N THR A 3 -34.25 -1.84 16.07
CA THR A 3 -34.14 -1.73 14.61
C THR A 3 -32.99 -2.59 14.06
N PRO A 4 -32.98 -2.88 12.74
CA PRO A 4 -31.88 -3.58 12.05
C PRO A 4 -30.48 -2.99 12.28
N GLU A 5 -30.39 -1.73 12.74
CA GLU A 5 -29.16 -0.96 12.95
C GLU A 5 -28.34 -1.41 14.18
N GLU A 6 -28.94 -2.11 15.15
CA GLU A 6 -28.24 -2.52 16.38
C GLU A 6 -27.64 -3.94 16.32
N VAL A 7 -27.91 -4.71 15.26
CA VAL A 7 -27.52 -6.13 15.15
C VAL A 7 -26.02 -6.30 14.95
N GLU A 8 -25.42 -5.58 13.99
CA GLU A 8 -24.00 -5.69 13.66
C GLU A 8 -23.10 -5.22 14.83
N PRO A 9 -23.35 -4.06 15.48
CA PRO A 9 -22.58 -3.63 16.65
C PRO A 9 -22.65 -4.61 17.82
N LEU A 10 -23.83 -5.17 18.10
CA LEU A 10 -24.01 -6.18 19.16
C LEU A 10 -23.20 -7.45 18.87
N ILE A 11 -23.30 -7.99 17.65
CA ILE A 11 -22.56 -9.17 17.22
C ILE A 11 -21.05 -8.90 17.30
N LEU A 12 -20.58 -7.74 16.84
CA LEU A 12 -19.18 -7.34 16.95
C LEU A 12 -18.69 -7.27 18.40
N GLY A 13 -19.51 -6.73 19.31
CA GLY A 13 -19.21 -6.70 20.75
C GLY A 13 -19.04 -8.09 21.35
N LEU A 14 -19.93 -9.02 21.00
CA LEU A 14 -19.87 -10.41 21.45
C LEU A 14 -18.67 -11.17 20.88
N ILE A 15 -18.33 -10.93 19.61
CA ILE A 15 -17.13 -11.51 18.98
C ILE A 15 -15.87 -11.00 19.68
N LYS A 16 -15.79 -9.70 20.01
CA LYS A 16 -14.69 -9.14 20.79
C LYS A 16 -14.56 -9.83 22.16
N GLU A 17 -15.66 -10.09 22.86
CA GLU A 17 -15.65 -10.83 24.13
C GLU A 17 -15.14 -12.27 23.94
N TYR A 18 -15.61 -12.95 22.89
CA TYR A 18 -15.19 -14.31 22.57
C TYR A 18 -13.68 -14.40 22.32
N LEU A 19 -13.15 -13.52 21.47
CA LEU A 19 -11.75 -13.53 21.05
C LEU A 19 -10.76 -13.17 22.17
N LYS A 20 -11.22 -12.48 23.22
CA LYS A 20 -10.42 -12.28 24.44
C LYS A 20 -10.15 -13.60 25.17
N LYS A 21 -11.08 -14.55 25.11
CA LYS A 21 -11.01 -15.84 25.82
C LYS A 21 -10.42 -16.96 24.96
N LYS A 22 -10.72 -16.96 23.66
CA LYS A 22 -10.26 -17.98 22.70
C LYS A 22 -9.64 -17.31 21.46
N PRO A 23 -8.32 -17.41 21.24
CA PRO A 23 -7.63 -16.70 20.16
C PRO A 23 -7.89 -17.29 18.77
N PHE A 24 -8.35 -18.54 18.70
CA PHE A 24 -8.72 -19.25 17.47
C PHE A 24 -10.21 -19.60 17.51
N PHE A 25 -10.86 -19.52 16.36
CA PHE A 25 -12.30 -19.79 16.26
C PHE A 25 -12.68 -20.34 14.89
N SER A 26 -13.67 -21.23 14.89
CA SER A 26 -14.48 -21.55 13.71
C SER A 26 -15.74 -20.68 13.70
N ILE A 27 -16.35 -20.51 12.53
CA ILE A 27 -17.58 -19.71 12.40
C ILE A 27 -18.69 -20.33 13.27
N GLU A 28 -18.73 -21.66 13.29
CA GLU A 28 -19.66 -22.48 14.05
C GLU A 28 -19.57 -22.20 15.56
N ASP A 29 -18.35 -22.16 16.12
CA ASP A 29 -18.14 -21.87 17.54
C ASP A 29 -18.65 -20.48 17.93
N ILE A 30 -18.42 -19.47 17.07
CA ILE A 30 -18.89 -18.11 17.32
C ILE A 30 -20.42 -18.05 17.20
N VAL A 31 -21.00 -18.69 16.18
CA VAL A 31 -22.46 -18.74 16.02
C VAL A 31 -23.09 -19.36 17.26
N GLU A 32 -22.56 -20.46 17.77
CA GLU A 32 -23.07 -21.11 18.99
C GLU A 32 -22.92 -20.19 20.21
N TYR A 33 -21.74 -19.60 20.39
CA TYR A 33 -21.47 -18.69 21.50
C TYR A 33 -22.40 -17.48 21.54
N ILE A 34 -22.63 -16.85 20.38
CA ILE A 34 -23.54 -15.70 20.24
C ILE A 34 -24.98 -16.14 20.46
N SER A 35 -25.41 -17.23 19.80
CA SER A 35 -26.77 -17.76 19.94
C SER A 35 -27.14 -18.04 21.38
N ASN A 36 -26.19 -18.56 22.18
CA ASN A 36 -26.39 -18.82 23.60
C ASN A 36 -26.57 -17.53 24.43
N ARG A 37 -25.93 -16.43 24.05
CA ARG A 37 -26.04 -15.12 24.73
C ARG A 37 -27.22 -14.29 24.23
N THR A 38 -27.76 -14.59 23.06
CA THR A 38 -28.87 -13.84 22.46
C THR A 38 -30.19 -14.62 22.44
N ARG A 39 -30.33 -15.69 23.24
CA ARG A 39 -31.54 -16.54 23.27
C ARG A 39 -32.84 -15.75 23.50
N ALA A 40 -32.79 -14.70 24.31
CA ALA A 40 -33.94 -13.83 24.59
C ALA A 40 -34.29 -12.86 23.45
N LYS A 41 -33.51 -12.84 22.35
CA LYS A 41 -33.65 -11.92 21.21
C LYS A 41 -34.10 -12.69 19.95
N PRO A 42 -35.42 -12.88 19.72
CA PRO A 42 -35.94 -13.74 18.65
C PRO A 42 -35.55 -13.28 17.23
N TYR A 43 -35.22 -12.01 17.05
CA TYR A 43 -34.73 -11.45 15.78
C TYR A 43 -33.28 -11.87 15.43
N LEU A 44 -32.54 -12.47 16.37
CA LEU A 44 -31.17 -12.97 16.21
C LEU A 44 -31.15 -14.50 16.22
N ASN A 45 -31.72 -15.10 15.18
CA ASN A 45 -31.60 -16.55 14.96
C ASN A 45 -30.22 -16.93 14.41
N LYS A 46 -29.88 -18.23 14.47
CA LYS A 46 -28.58 -18.77 14.00
C LYS A 46 -28.23 -18.31 12.58
N ASN A 47 -29.18 -18.39 11.65
CA ASN A 47 -28.98 -18.01 10.25
C ASN A 47 -28.64 -16.52 10.10
N LYS A 48 -29.30 -15.64 10.87
CA LYS A 48 -29.03 -14.19 10.86
C LYS A 48 -27.65 -13.87 11.45
N ILE A 49 -27.27 -14.55 12.53
CA ILE A 49 -25.95 -14.42 13.17
C ILE A 49 -24.87 -14.86 12.17
N GLU A 50 -25.02 -16.05 11.59
CA GLU A 50 -24.06 -16.61 10.63
C GLU A 50 -23.92 -15.71 9.39
N LYS A 51 -25.04 -15.23 8.83
CA LYS A 51 -25.02 -14.28 7.70
C LYS A 51 -24.25 -13.01 8.07
N THR A 52 -24.50 -12.45 9.25
CA THR A 52 -23.80 -11.24 9.71
C THR A 52 -22.30 -11.49 9.88
N ILE A 53 -21.89 -12.63 10.44
CA ILE A 53 -20.47 -13.01 10.55
C ILE A 53 -19.84 -13.13 9.17
N LYS A 54 -20.51 -13.78 8.21
CA LYS A 54 -20.04 -13.88 6.81
C LYS A 54 -19.89 -12.49 6.17
N ASP A 55 -20.84 -11.57 6.42
CA ASP A 55 -20.76 -10.19 5.94
C ASP A 55 -19.57 -9.44 6.56
N LEU A 56 -19.30 -9.63 7.86
CA LEU A 56 -18.14 -9.05 8.56
C LEU A 56 -16.81 -9.58 8.02
N ILE A 57 -16.73 -10.87 7.71
CA ILE A 57 -15.56 -11.49 7.06
C ILE A 57 -15.37 -10.94 5.65
N LYS A 58 -16.46 -10.82 4.88
CA LYS A 58 -16.44 -10.24 3.52
C LYS A 58 -15.95 -8.79 3.54
N LYS A 59 -16.35 -7.99 4.54
CA LYS A 59 -15.87 -6.62 4.77
C LYS A 59 -14.44 -6.57 5.36
N ARG A 60 -13.78 -7.72 5.58
CA ARG A 60 -12.51 -7.88 6.30
C ARG A 60 -12.48 -7.20 7.66
N GLN A 61 -13.62 -7.11 8.34
CA GLN A 61 -13.64 -6.66 9.74
C GLN A 61 -13.14 -7.77 10.69
N LEU A 62 -13.27 -9.03 10.24
CA LEU A 62 -12.85 -10.25 10.91
C LEU A 62 -12.06 -11.12 9.93
N ILE A 63 -11.05 -11.84 10.43
CA ILE A 63 -10.34 -12.86 9.68
C ILE A 63 -10.45 -14.18 10.46
N PRO A 64 -11.11 -15.22 9.89
CA PRO A 64 -11.25 -16.53 10.53
C PRO A 64 -9.90 -17.11 10.97
N GLY A 65 -9.90 -17.84 12.10
CA GLY A 65 -8.68 -18.44 12.65
C GLY A 65 -7.69 -17.45 13.25
N THR A 66 -8.07 -16.19 13.48
CA THR A 66 -7.23 -15.21 14.18
C THR A 66 -8.01 -14.37 15.18
N LYS A 67 -7.33 -13.86 16.21
CA LYS A 67 -7.89 -12.88 17.16
C LYS A 67 -7.95 -11.45 16.61
N LEU A 68 -7.51 -11.22 15.37
CA LEU A 68 -7.34 -9.90 14.80
C LEU A 68 -8.67 -9.38 14.26
N MET A 69 -8.91 -8.09 14.47
CA MET A 69 -10.09 -7.37 14.00
C MET A 69 -9.65 -6.05 13.39
N LYS A 70 -10.35 -5.56 12.35
CA LYS A 70 -9.89 -4.39 11.60
C LYS A 70 -9.59 -3.17 12.49
N ASN A 71 -10.41 -2.94 13.53
CA ASN A 71 -10.22 -1.83 14.47
C ASN A 71 -8.93 -1.95 15.30
N ASN A 72 -8.51 -3.17 15.67
CA ASN A 72 -7.31 -3.38 16.51
C ASN A 72 -6.00 -3.46 15.72
N ILE A 73 -6.07 -3.39 14.39
CA ILE A 73 -4.86 -3.44 13.55
C ILE A 73 -4.04 -2.17 13.72
N ILE A 74 -4.64 -0.98 13.50
CA ILE A 74 -3.91 0.29 13.63
C ILE A 74 -3.61 0.65 15.08
N GLU A 75 -4.41 0.21 16.06
CA GLU A 75 -4.17 0.49 17.49
C GLU A 75 -2.82 -0.05 18.00
N HIS A 76 -2.21 -1.01 17.31
CA HIS A 76 -0.92 -1.55 17.72
C HIS A 76 0.23 -0.61 17.33
N PRO A 77 1.14 -0.24 18.26
CA PRO A 77 2.14 0.81 18.05
C PRO A 77 3.00 0.57 16.82
N ILE A 78 3.61 -0.62 16.71
CA ILE A 78 4.47 -0.95 15.55
C ILE A 78 3.69 -0.93 14.22
N ARG A 79 2.43 -1.40 14.20
CA ARG A 79 1.62 -1.39 12.97
C ARG A 79 1.22 0.03 12.58
N ASN A 80 0.91 0.87 13.56
CA ASN A 80 0.65 2.29 13.35
C ASN A 80 1.90 3.00 12.78
N GLU A 81 3.08 2.71 13.33
CA GLU A 81 4.35 3.25 12.83
C GLU A 81 4.61 2.81 11.39
N ILE A 82 4.44 1.53 11.07
CA ILE A 82 4.57 1.02 9.69
C ILE A 82 3.57 1.70 8.78
N TYR A 83 2.30 1.79 9.18
CA TYR A 83 1.24 2.42 8.41
C TYR A 83 1.55 3.90 8.12
N ASN A 84 1.96 4.66 9.14
CA ASN A 84 2.31 6.07 8.99
C ASN A 84 3.59 6.29 8.17
N HIS A 85 4.57 5.40 8.29
CA HIS A 85 5.77 5.41 7.45
C HIS A 85 5.40 5.19 5.98
N VAL A 86 4.63 4.14 5.68
CA VAL A 86 4.19 3.82 4.30
C VAL A 86 3.30 4.92 3.73
N LYS A 87 2.44 5.54 4.54
CA LYS A 87 1.59 6.66 4.12
C LYS A 87 2.40 7.86 3.63
N LYS A 88 3.48 8.19 4.33
CA LYS A 88 4.39 9.28 3.94
C LYS A 88 5.34 8.88 2.83
N ASN A 89 5.76 7.61 2.84
CA ASN A 89 6.83 7.13 1.99
C ASN A 89 6.68 5.63 1.71
N PRO A 90 6.02 5.25 0.60
CA PRO A 90 6.07 3.89 0.09
C PRO A 90 7.50 3.36 0.02
N SER A 91 7.68 2.16 0.57
CA SER A 91 8.99 1.63 0.92
C SER A 91 9.04 0.12 0.81
N ASN A 92 10.24 -0.41 0.56
CA ASN A 92 10.48 -1.84 0.70
C ASN A 92 10.62 -2.24 2.17
N ILE A 93 10.64 -3.55 2.44
CA ILE A 93 10.73 -4.05 3.81
C ILE A 93 12.00 -3.62 4.54
N ASN A 94 13.14 -3.56 3.85
CA ASN A 94 14.42 -3.17 4.46
C ASN A 94 14.44 -1.69 4.86
N GLU A 95 13.76 -0.84 4.10
CA GLU A 95 13.57 0.58 4.46
C GLU A 95 12.66 0.71 5.69
N ILE A 96 11.56 -0.03 5.73
CA ILE A 96 10.63 -0.04 6.88
C ILE A 96 11.34 -0.53 8.15
N MET A 97 12.09 -1.64 8.05
CA MET A 97 12.86 -2.19 9.17
C MET A 97 13.86 -1.19 9.73
N ARG A 98 14.58 -0.47 8.86
CA ARG A 98 15.56 0.55 9.26
C ARG A 98 14.90 1.78 9.88
N ALA A 99 13.78 2.23 9.33
CA ALA A 99 13.09 3.42 9.83
C ALA A 99 12.47 3.19 11.22
N ILE A 100 11.99 1.97 11.49
CA ILE A 100 11.22 1.63 12.70
C ILE A 100 12.07 0.85 13.71
N ASN A 101 13.27 0.44 13.32
CA ASN A 101 14.19 -0.35 14.13
C ASN A 101 13.59 -1.69 14.62
N ILE A 102 13.06 -2.47 13.67
CA ILE A 102 12.43 -3.79 13.94
C ILE A 102 13.08 -4.90 13.12
N GLY A 103 13.04 -6.12 13.68
CA GLY A 103 13.54 -7.32 13.01
C GLY A 103 12.67 -7.77 11.83
N SER A 104 13.27 -8.51 10.89
CA SER A 104 12.62 -8.95 9.64
C SER A 104 11.32 -9.73 9.88
N ASN A 105 11.34 -10.71 10.78
CA ASN A 105 10.16 -11.51 11.10
C ASN A 105 9.01 -10.67 11.68
N GLN A 106 9.34 -9.70 12.53
CA GLN A 106 8.33 -8.78 13.06
C GLN A 106 7.75 -7.90 11.95
N ALA A 107 8.61 -7.30 11.12
CA ALA A 107 8.17 -6.48 9.99
C ALA A 107 7.26 -7.26 9.03
N LEU A 108 7.64 -8.49 8.66
CA LEU A 108 6.83 -9.37 7.81
C LEU A 108 5.48 -9.69 8.43
N TRP A 109 5.45 -10.03 9.72
CA TRP A 109 4.21 -10.34 10.43
C TRP A 109 3.27 -9.13 10.49
N HIS A 110 3.80 -7.97 10.86
CA HIS A 110 3.03 -6.73 10.94
C HIS A 110 2.50 -6.29 9.57
N LEU A 111 3.33 -6.35 8.52
CA LEU A 111 2.91 -6.07 7.15
C LEU A 111 1.83 -7.04 6.67
N SER A 112 1.97 -8.33 6.95
CA SER A 112 0.94 -9.32 6.62
C SER A 112 -0.39 -9.00 7.31
N CYS A 113 -0.37 -8.53 8.55
CA CYS A 113 -1.58 -8.05 9.23
C CYS A 113 -2.18 -6.84 8.51
N LEU A 114 -1.37 -5.82 8.18
CA LEU A 114 -1.85 -4.62 7.50
C LEU A 114 -2.47 -4.93 6.13
N GLU A 115 -1.84 -5.80 5.34
CA GLU A 115 -2.35 -6.21 4.04
C GLU A 115 -3.62 -7.07 4.12
N LYS A 116 -3.69 -8.00 5.08
CA LYS A 116 -4.89 -8.84 5.28
C LYS A 116 -6.15 -8.01 5.54
N PHE A 117 -5.99 -6.85 6.16
CA PHE A 117 -7.07 -5.93 6.50
C PHE A 117 -7.18 -4.73 5.56
N GLU A 118 -6.44 -4.76 4.43
CA GLU A 118 -6.48 -3.74 3.38
C GLU A 118 -6.13 -2.33 3.86
N PHE A 119 -5.17 -2.23 4.79
CA PHE A 119 -4.56 -0.94 5.14
C PHE A 119 -3.41 -0.59 4.20
N THR A 120 -2.67 -1.62 3.77
CA THR A 120 -1.58 -1.52 2.81
C THR A 120 -1.75 -2.55 1.71
N ARG A 121 -1.04 -2.38 0.61
CA ARG A 121 -0.88 -3.36 -0.46
C ARG A 121 0.59 -3.42 -0.86
N SER A 122 1.00 -4.51 -1.49
CA SER A 122 2.35 -4.63 -2.04
C SER A 122 2.34 -4.84 -3.54
N ARG A 123 3.42 -4.38 -4.18
CA ARG A 123 3.68 -4.56 -5.61
C ARG A 123 5.15 -4.84 -5.82
N ASN A 124 5.45 -5.76 -6.75
CA ASN A 124 6.81 -6.04 -7.16
C ASN A 124 7.23 -5.07 -8.27
N ILE A 125 8.34 -4.35 -8.06
CA ILE A 125 8.94 -3.43 -9.03
C ILE A 125 10.45 -3.70 -9.02
N GLU A 126 11.04 -4.06 -10.17
CA GLU A 126 12.47 -4.39 -10.30
C GLU A 126 12.96 -5.41 -9.24
N ASN A 127 12.18 -6.49 -9.04
CA ASN A 127 12.42 -7.53 -8.03
C ASN A 127 12.37 -7.06 -6.56
N GLN A 128 11.89 -5.85 -6.30
CA GLN A 128 11.64 -5.36 -4.95
C GLN A 128 10.15 -5.34 -4.66
N ARG A 129 9.77 -5.90 -3.51
CA ARG A 129 8.42 -5.77 -2.96
C ARG A 129 8.31 -4.42 -2.28
N ILE A 130 7.60 -3.49 -2.91
CA ILE A 130 7.31 -2.16 -2.38
C ILE A 130 5.92 -2.16 -1.75
N ILE A 131 5.81 -1.58 -0.57
CA ILE A 131 4.56 -1.45 0.18
C ILE A 131 3.98 -0.07 -0.08
N PHE A 132 2.71 -0.03 -0.47
CA PHE A 132 1.92 1.17 -0.72
C PHE A 132 0.67 1.17 0.17
N MET A 133 0.06 2.35 0.29
CA MET A 133 -1.27 2.47 0.88
C MET A 133 -2.30 1.75 0.02
N TYR A 134 -3.29 1.10 0.64
CA TYR A 134 -4.30 0.34 -0.10
C TYR A 134 -5.15 1.26 -1.01
N ASP A 135 -5.49 2.46 -0.52
CA ASP A 135 -6.29 3.48 -1.19
C ASP A 135 -5.50 4.36 -2.17
N ALA A 136 -4.18 4.25 -2.22
CA ALA A 136 -3.37 4.97 -3.20
C ALA A 136 -3.58 4.42 -4.62
N ASN A 137 -3.60 5.31 -5.62
CA ASN A 137 -3.78 4.94 -7.03
C ASN A 137 -2.67 3.97 -7.51
N PRO A 138 -2.99 2.70 -7.82
CA PRO A 138 -2.00 1.72 -8.28
C PRO A 138 -1.34 2.07 -9.61
N GLU A 139 -1.97 2.88 -10.45
CA GLU A 139 -1.38 3.30 -11.73
C GLU A 139 -0.13 4.17 -11.54
N LEU A 140 -0.01 4.83 -10.38
CA LEU A 140 1.09 5.74 -10.06
C LEU A 140 2.24 5.06 -9.29
N ASP A 141 2.14 3.77 -8.94
CA ASP A 141 3.15 3.10 -8.10
C ASP A 141 4.55 3.08 -8.74
N GLU A 142 4.61 2.69 -10.01
CA GLU A 142 5.87 2.57 -10.77
C GLU A 142 6.50 3.95 -10.89
N LEU A 143 5.68 4.96 -11.17
CA LEU A 143 6.07 6.35 -11.24
C LEU A 143 6.63 6.86 -9.91
N TYR A 144 5.90 6.66 -8.80
CA TYR A 144 6.35 7.01 -7.45
C TYR A 144 7.71 6.39 -7.15
N PHE A 145 7.83 5.08 -7.39
CA PHE A 145 9.04 4.31 -7.13
C PHE A 145 10.25 4.90 -7.85
N TYR A 146 10.13 5.20 -9.15
CA TYR A 146 11.24 5.75 -9.92
C TYR A 146 11.54 7.21 -9.58
N LEU A 147 10.54 8.07 -9.38
CA LEU A 147 10.76 9.47 -9.01
C LEU A 147 11.45 9.64 -7.65
N LYS A 148 11.31 8.67 -6.74
CA LYS A 148 12.04 8.66 -5.47
C LYS A 148 13.52 8.34 -5.63
N GLN A 149 13.92 7.66 -6.72
CA GLN A 149 15.30 7.23 -6.90
C GLN A 149 16.24 8.40 -7.16
N GLU A 150 17.33 8.44 -6.41
CA GLU A 150 18.34 9.50 -6.47
C GLU A 150 18.90 9.74 -7.89
N THR A 151 19.12 8.66 -8.66
CA THR A 151 19.64 8.79 -10.03
C THR A 151 18.60 9.40 -10.96
N VAL A 152 17.32 9.03 -10.80
CA VAL A 152 16.22 9.59 -11.60
C VAL A 152 16.01 11.06 -11.29
N LYS A 153 16.03 11.43 -10.00
CA LYS A 153 15.96 12.84 -9.56
C LYS A 153 17.03 13.68 -10.23
N LYS A 154 18.29 13.25 -10.15
CA LYS A 154 19.43 13.93 -10.79
C LYS A 154 19.30 14.05 -12.31
N ILE A 155 18.77 13.03 -12.97
CA ILE A 155 18.47 13.10 -14.41
C ILE A 155 17.43 14.19 -14.67
N ILE A 156 16.31 14.19 -13.92
CA ILE A 156 15.23 15.16 -14.12
C ILE A 156 15.69 16.58 -13.82
N GLU A 157 16.40 16.81 -12.71
CA GLU A 157 16.99 18.10 -12.34
C GLU A 157 17.90 18.63 -13.45
N PHE A 158 18.82 17.79 -13.94
CA PHE A 158 19.69 18.18 -15.06
C PHE A 158 18.90 18.52 -16.34
N MET A 159 17.85 17.75 -16.66
CA MET A 159 17.00 18.04 -17.82
C MET A 159 16.18 19.33 -17.64
N LEU A 160 15.77 19.66 -16.42
CA LEU A 160 15.09 20.91 -16.09
C LEU A 160 16.03 22.09 -16.31
N ASP A 161 17.27 22.02 -15.84
CA ASP A 161 18.27 23.09 -15.94
C ASP A 161 18.65 23.39 -17.39
N GLN A 162 18.90 22.36 -18.20
CA GLN A 162 19.32 22.56 -19.59
C GLN A 162 18.17 23.04 -20.49
N ASN A 163 16.92 22.64 -20.19
CA ASN A 163 15.72 22.96 -20.99
C ASN A 163 15.82 22.59 -22.49
N ASP A 164 16.72 21.67 -22.85
CA ASP A 164 17.01 21.30 -24.23
C ASP A 164 16.85 19.79 -24.46
N MET A 165 16.96 19.37 -25.72
CA MET A 165 17.02 17.98 -26.14
C MET A 165 18.41 17.41 -25.88
N LEU A 166 18.48 16.39 -25.02
CA LEU A 166 19.75 15.83 -24.55
C LEU A 166 19.97 14.42 -25.07
N LYS A 167 21.22 14.08 -25.41
CA LYS A 167 21.61 12.69 -25.65
C LYS A 167 21.87 12.00 -24.31
N VAL A 168 21.78 10.67 -24.35
CA VAL A 168 22.22 9.83 -23.22
C VAL A 168 23.67 10.13 -22.82
N SER A 169 24.56 10.36 -23.80
CA SER A 169 25.96 10.72 -23.55
C SER A 169 26.11 12.03 -22.78
N ASP A 170 25.28 13.02 -23.09
CA ASP A 170 25.37 14.36 -22.52
C ASP A 170 25.01 14.30 -21.03
N ILE A 171 23.92 13.57 -20.72
CA ILE A 171 23.46 13.31 -19.34
C ILE A 171 24.48 12.44 -18.59
N SER A 172 24.98 11.38 -19.22
CA SER A 172 25.95 10.45 -18.63
C SER A 172 27.25 11.14 -18.24
N ASN A 173 27.80 11.98 -19.13
CA ASN A 173 29.03 12.72 -18.89
C ASN A 173 28.84 13.79 -17.81
N SER A 174 27.74 14.56 -17.87
CA SER A 174 27.44 15.60 -16.89
C SER A 174 27.26 15.03 -15.48
N LEU A 175 26.47 13.96 -15.35
CA LEU A 175 26.19 13.34 -14.04
C LEU A 175 27.31 12.40 -13.57
N LYS A 176 28.34 12.16 -14.38
CA LYS A 176 29.40 11.17 -14.15
C LYS A 176 28.81 9.79 -13.80
N LYS A 177 27.77 9.39 -14.51
CA LYS A 177 27.06 8.11 -14.32
C LYS A 177 27.25 7.22 -15.53
N ASN A 178 27.19 5.90 -15.31
CA ASN A 178 27.32 4.92 -16.37
C ASN A 178 26.24 5.10 -17.46
N TYR A 179 26.68 5.11 -18.72
CA TYR A 179 25.82 5.29 -19.90
C TYR A 179 24.62 4.34 -19.92
N ASN A 180 24.83 3.04 -19.63
CA ASN A 180 23.75 2.04 -19.64
C ASN A 180 22.75 2.28 -18.52
N THR A 181 23.20 2.81 -17.36
CA THR A 181 22.30 3.18 -16.25
C THR A 181 21.42 4.35 -16.65
N ILE A 182 21.99 5.40 -17.24
CA ILE A 182 21.22 6.54 -17.74
C ILE A 182 20.24 6.11 -18.84
N LYS A 183 20.70 5.31 -19.80
CA LYS A 183 19.86 4.76 -20.86
C LYS A 183 18.67 3.98 -20.30
N LYS A 184 18.91 3.09 -19.32
CA LYS A 184 17.85 2.33 -18.64
C LYS A 184 16.79 3.27 -18.05
N TYR A 185 17.19 4.26 -17.26
CA TYR A 185 16.25 5.18 -16.63
C TYR A 185 15.52 6.07 -17.64
N LEU A 186 16.17 6.51 -18.71
CA LEU A 186 15.50 7.30 -19.76
C LEU A 186 14.44 6.48 -20.51
N GLU A 187 14.68 5.20 -20.79
CA GLU A 187 13.65 4.33 -21.38
C GLU A 187 12.47 4.10 -20.42
N ILE A 188 12.75 3.97 -19.11
CA ILE A 188 11.71 3.89 -18.08
C ILE A 188 10.89 5.20 -18.03
N LEU A 189 11.55 6.36 -17.99
CA LEU A 189 10.90 7.67 -17.95
C LEU A 189 10.07 7.93 -19.22
N LYS A 190 10.53 7.44 -20.37
CA LYS A 190 9.76 7.43 -21.62
C LYS A 190 8.53 6.52 -21.54
N LYS A 191 8.66 5.29 -21.02
CA LYS A 191 7.52 4.37 -20.81
C LYS A 191 6.46 5.01 -19.89
N LEU A 192 6.92 5.71 -18.84
CA LEU A 192 6.08 6.49 -17.93
C LEU A 192 5.62 7.84 -18.52
N GLN A 193 6.01 8.12 -19.76
CA GLN A 193 5.67 9.32 -20.52
C GLN A 193 6.04 10.66 -19.85
N ILE A 194 7.07 10.65 -19.01
CA ILE A 194 7.68 11.84 -18.39
C ILE A 194 8.65 12.50 -19.38
N VAL A 195 9.24 11.71 -20.27
CA VAL A 195 10.22 12.18 -21.25
C VAL A 195 9.74 11.87 -22.67
N LYS A 196 9.86 12.85 -23.55
CA LYS A 196 9.63 12.74 -25.00
C LYS A 196 10.92 12.37 -25.71
N ILE A 197 10.76 11.66 -26.82
CA ILE A 197 11.88 11.29 -27.68
C ILE A 197 11.71 11.92 -29.05
N GLU A 198 12.81 12.45 -29.58
CA GLU A 198 12.91 12.85 -30.98
C GLU A 198 14.06 12.10 -31.64
N LYS A 199 13.83 11.66 -32.89
CA LYS A 199 14.86 11.06 -33.72
C LYS A 199 15.42 12.14 -34.64
N ASP A 200 16.56 12.71 -34.27
CA ASP A 200 17.33 13.56 -35.18
C ASP A 200 18.27 12.69 -36.02
N LYS A 201 17.86 12.44 -37.28
CA LYS A 201 18.55 11.60 -38.29
C LYS A 201 18.81 10.16 -37.82
N LYS A 202 19.86 9.94 -37.01
CA LYS A 202 20.32 8.65 -36.45
C LYS A 202 20.48 8.66 -34.92
N ARG A 203 20.22 9.79 -34.26
CA ARG A 203 20.45 9.96 -32.82
C ARG A 203 19.12 10.08 -32.09
N ILE A 204 19.04 9.42 -30.95
CA ILE A 204 17.87 9.48 -30.06
C ILE A 204 18.14 10.60 -29.06
N LEU A 205 17.27 11.61 -29.08
CA LEU A 205 17.31 12.73 -28.15
C LEU A 205 16.13 12.64 -27.19
N PHE A 206 16.35 13.09 -25.95
CA PHE A 206 15.37 13.03 -24.87
C PHE A 206 15.07 14.44 -24.37
N LYS A 207 13.80 14.76 -24.18
CA LYS A 207 13.33 16.03 -23.61
C LYS A 207 12.30 15.79 -22.52
N LEU A 208 12.44 16.47 -21.40
CA LEU A 208 11.48 16.39 -20.31
C LEU A 208 10.12 16.98 -20.74
N ASP A 209 9.04 16.25 -20.54
CA ASP A 209 7.68 16.79 -20.69
C ASP A 209 7.28 17.49 -19.39
N ARG A 210 7.70 18.75 -19.24
CA ARG A 210 7.49 19.55 -18.02
C ARG A 210 6.03 19.53 -17.55
N LYS A 211 5.08 19.76 -18.46
CA LYS A 211 3.64 19.75 -18.13
C LYS A 211 3.19 18.43 -17.47
N ARG A 212 3.68 17.30 -17.98
CA ARG A 212 3.35 15.99 -17.40
C ARG A 212 4.08 15.75 -16.10
N TYR A 213 5.36 16.11 -16.04
CA TYR A 213 6.16 15.99 -14.83
C TYR A 213 5.53 16.80 -13.67
N ASP A 214 5.15 18.05 -13.90
CA ASP A 214 4.54 18.93 -12.89
C ASP A 214 3.21 18.36 -12.42
N LYS A 215 2.33 17.93 -13.34
CA LYS A 215 1.06 17.25 -13.00
C LYS A 215 1.28 16.01 -12.12
N PHE A 216 2.29 15.21 -12.44
CA PHE A 216 2.61 14.01 -11.65
C PHE A 216 3.20 14.37 -10.30
N ARG A 217 4.02 15.42 -10.23
CA ARG A 217 4.60 15.91 -8.98
C ARG A 217 3.50 16.38 -8.03
N GLU A 218 2.55 17.18 -8.51
CA GLU A 218 1.36 17.60 -7.75
C GLU A 218 0.56 16.38 -7.26
N SER A 219 0.30 15.42 -8.16
CA SER A 219 -0.51 14.23 -7.85
C SER A 219 0.15 13.29 -6.82
N ILE A 220 1.48 13.28 -6.74
CA ILE A 220 2.24 12.36 -5.90
C ILE A 220 2.67 13.01 -4.57
N PHE A 221 3.14 14.25 -4.63
CA PHE A 221 3.76 14.93 -3.49
C PHE A 221 2.85 16.01 -2.88
N GLY A 222 1.79 16.43 -3.57
CA GLY A 222 0.88 17.47 -3.08
C GLY A 222 1.47 18.88 -3.08
N ASP A 223 2.57 19.09 -3.81
CA ASP A 223 3.23 20.40 -4.05
C ASP A 223 2.68 21.07 -5.31
#